data_AF-A0A6I9XCR4-F1
#
_entry.id   AF-A0A6I9XCR4-F1
#
_cell.length_a   1.000
_cell.length_b   1.000
_cell.length_c   1.000
_cell.angle_alpha   90.00
_cell.angle_beta   90.00
_cell.angle_gamma   90.00
#
_symmetry.space_group_name_H-M   'P 1'
#
loop_
_entity.id
_entity.type
_entity.pdbx_description
1 polymer ?
#
loop_
_entity_poly.entity_id
_entity_poly.type
_entity_poly.pdbx_seq_one_letter_code
_entity_poly.pdbx_strand_id
1 'polypeptide(L)'
;MFRLFKHTKQLCCFQMKRALQKPLWPLTSSSLVKQNSFSTDSVQSPHTISPWPKDVGILALEVYFPFQYVDQSELEKYDGVDSGKYTTGLGQKQMGFCAAHEDINSLCLTVVQHLVERNNLGWDSIGRLEVGTETIIDKSKAVKTVLMQLFQDSGNTDIEGIDTTNACYGGTASLFNSANWMESSSWDGKCSQTLVQFF
;
A
#
# COMPACT_ATOMS: atom_id res chain seq x y z
N MET A 1 20.70 -37.18 -7.61
CA MET A 1 22.09 -36.72 -7.36
C MET A 1 22.00 -35.40 -6.59
N PHE A 2 22.01 -35.49 -5.26
CA PHE A 2 21.88 -34.35 -4.35
C PHE A 2 23.22 -33.63 -4.22
N ARG A 3 23.25 -32.30 -4.33
CA ARG A 3 24.39 -31.48 -3.90
C ARG A 3 23.91 -30.47 -2.86
N LEU A 4 24.25 -30.76 -1.60
CA LEU A 4 24.28 -29.80 -0.51
C LEU A 4 25.40 -28.78 -0.76
N PHE A 5 25.12 -27.50 -0.55
CA PHE A 5 26.12 -26.53 -0.13
C PHE A 5 25.59 -25.75 1.07
N LYS A 6 26.33 -25.83 2.19
CA LYS A 6 26.11 -25.09 3.42
C LYS A 6 26.78 -23.72 3.35
N HIS A 7 26.04 -22.72 3.82
CA HIS A 7 26.42 -21.46 4.50
C HIS A 7 27.68 -20.67 4.08
N THR A 8 27.43 -19.42 3.70
CA THR A 8 28.04 -18.25 4.37
C THR A 8 27.08 -17.07 4.37
N LYS A 9 26.68 -16.62 5.56
CA LYS A 9 26.06 -15.32 5.83
C LYS A 9 27.16 -14.27 5.84
N GLN A 10 27.08 -13.20 5.05
CA GLN A 10 27.29 -11.81 5.49
C GLN A 10 27.30 -10.80 4.33
N LEU A 11 26.54 -9.72 4.56
CA LEU A 11 26.88 -8.32 4.26
C LEU A 11 27.01 -7.89 2.78
N CYS A 12 25.93 -7.32 2.27
CA CYS A 12 26.04 -6.09 1.48
C CYS A 12 24.81 -5.19 1.73
N CYS A 13 24.76 -4.60 2.93
CA CYS A 13 24.01 -3.35 3.15
C CYS A 13 24.77 -2.25 2.42
N PHE A 14 24.30 -1.83 1.25
CA PHE A 14 24.78 -0.61 0.63
C PHE A 14 24.14 0.59 1.34
N GLN A 15 25.01 1.39 1.94
CA GLN A 15 24.67 2.57 2.70
C GLN A 15 24.15 3.70 1.81
N MET A 16 23.06 4.34 2.23
CA MET A 16 22.81 5.74 1.91
C MET A 16 22.53 6.53 3.19
N LYS A 17 23.63 7.10 3.69
CA LYS A 17 23.83 8.20 4.65
C LYS A 17 22.68 8.57 5.62
N ARG A 18 22.94 8.20 6.88
CA ARG A 18 22.51 8.88 8.13
C ARG A 18 22.68 10.40 8.05
N ALA A 19 21.63 11.14 8.39
CA ALA A 19 21.74 12.44 9.05
C ALA A 19 20.68 12.53 10.17
N LEU A 20 21.17 12.52 11.41
CA LEU A 20 20.61 13.15 12.61
C LEU A 20 19.37 12.53 13.27
N GLN A 21 19.65 11.54 14.13
CA GLN A 21 18.94 11.30 15.40
C GLN A 21 19.07 12.51 16.33
N LYS A 22 17.96 12.96 16.94
CA LYS A 22 17.87 13.26 18.39
C LYS A 22 16.41 13.14 18.87
N PRO A 23 16.10 12.28 19.87
CA PRO A 23 14.88 12.39 20.66
C PRO A 23 15.16 13.30 21.87
N LEU A 24 14.25 14.23 22.17
CA LEU A 24 14.27 14.89 23.48
C LEU A 24 12.88 15.46 23.79
N TRP A 25 12.05 14.67 24.47
CA TRP A 25 11.02 15.24 25.33
C TRP A 25 11.71 15.71 26.63
N PRO A 26 11.25 16.82 27.22
CA PRO A 26 11.32 16.89 28.68
C PRO A 26 9.99 17.36 29.30
N LEU A 27 9.51 16.58 30.28
CA LEU A 27 8.83 17.11 31.45
C LEU A 27 9.92 17.73 32.32
N THR A 28 9.78 18.99 32.70
CA THR A 28 9.85 19.42 34.11
C THR A 28 9.59 20.92 34.22
N SER A 29 8.76 21.23 35.22
CA SER A 29 8.55 22.55 35.83
C SER A 29 9.85 23.13 36.40
N SER A 30 10.11 24.41 36.14
CA SER A 30 10.78 25.30 37.09
C SER A 30 10.49 26.76 36.74
N SER A 31 9.86 27.46 37.67
CA SER A 31 9.78 28.91 37.78
C SER A 31 11.16 29.55 37.88
N LEU A 32 11.35 30.75 37.31
CA LEU A 32 12.19 31.85 37.85
C LEU A 32 12.15 33.10 36.94
N VAL A 33 11.72 34.21 37.57
CA VAL A 33 12.29 35.57 37.53
C VAL A 33 12.34 36.35 36.20
N LYS A 34 11.59 37.46 36.21
CA LYS A 34 11.72 38.62 35.30
C LYS A 34 13.10 39.29 35.47
N GLN A 35 13.82 39.43 34.36
CA GLN A 35 14.72 40.57 34.14
C GLN A 35 14.44 41.15 32.76
N ASN A 36 14.08 42.44 32.74
CA ASN A 36 13.82 43.22 31.55
C ASN A 36 15.15 43.59 30.87
N SER A 37 15.33 43.22 29.59
CA SER A 37 16.23 43.93 28.69
C SER A 37 15.81 43.81 27.22
N PHE A 38 15.60 44.98 26.61
CA PHE A 38 15.74 45.39 25.20
C PHE A 38 15.87 44.34 24.09
N SER A 39 14.96 44.40 23.09
CA SER A 39 15.22 44.22 21.66
C SER A 39 13.94 44.45 20.84
N THR A 40 13.97 45.33 19.85
CA THR A 40 13.02 45.36 18.74
C THR A 40 13.39 44.25 17.76
N ASP A 41 13.22 43.00 18.16
CA ASP A 41 13.22 41.91 17.20
C ASP A 41 11.79 41.78 16.69
N SER A 42 11.64 41.87 15.36
CA SER A 42 10.39 41.56 14.68
C SER A 42 9.90 40.20 15.18
N VAL A 43 8.72 40.17 15.79
CA VAL A 43 8.04 38.93 16.18
C VAL A 43 7.99 38.04 14.94
N GLN A 44 8.85 37.04 14.88
CA GLN A 44 8.70 35.98 13.90
C GLN A 44 7.38 35.32 14.22
N SER A 45 6.44 35.43 13.27
CA SER A 45 5.20 34.68 13.28
C SER A 45 5.52 33.24 13.64
N PRO A 46 4.87 32.65 14.67
CA PRO A 46 5.07 31.24 14.96
C PRO A 46 4.71 30.50 13.68
N HIS A 47 5.66 29.78 13.10
CA HIS A 47 5.40 28.87 11.99
C HIS A 47 4.25 27.96 12.44
N THR A 48 3.06 28.24 11.92
CA THR A 48 1.90 27.38 12.10
C THR A 48 2.24 26.10 11.38
N ILE A 49 2.72 25.12 12.13
CA ILE A 49 2.83 23.75 11.64
C ILE A 49 1.39 23.35 11.34
N SER A 50 1.05 23.36 10.04
CA SER A 50 -0.19 22.79 9.54
C SER A 50 -0.35 21.40 10.17
N PRO A 51 -1.49 21.07 10.79
CA PRO A 51 -1.72 19.75 11.36
C PRO A 51 -1.79 18.66 10.28
N TRP A 52 -1.96 19.07 9.02
CA TRP A 52 -2.08 18.17 7.87
C TRP A 52 -0.72 17.73 7.33
N PRO A 53 -0.60 16.46 6.90
CA PRO A 53 0.58 15.98 6.22
C PRO A 53 0.80 16.76 4.92
N LYS A 54 2.07 17.02 4.60
CA LYS A 54 2.45 17.61 3.31
C LYS A 54 2.80 16.49 2.34
N ASP A 55 2.60 16.76 1.05
CA ASP A 55 3.03 15.90 -0.04
C ASP A 55 2.45 14.47 0.03
N VAL A 56 1.14 14.37 0.29
CA VAL A 56 0.41 13.09 0.29
C VAL A 56 0.50 12.43 -1.07
N GLY A 57 0.89 11.15 -1.11
CA GLY A 57 1.08 10.41 -2.35
C GLY A 57 1.41 8.94 -2.13
N ILE A 58 1.75 8.25 -3.22
CA ILE A 58 2.09 6.82 -3.21
C ILE A 58 3.52 6.65 -2.70
N LEU A 59 3.67 6.01 -1.55
CA LEU A 59 4.98 5.74 -0.93
C LEU A 59 5.62 4.42 -1.38
N ALA A 60 4.79 3.41 -1.64
CA ALA A 60 5.21 2.10 -2.08
C ALA A 60 4.14 1.51 -3.00
N LEU A 61 4.58 0.67 -3.94
CA LEU A 61 3.71 -0.01 -4.91
C LEU A 61 4.20 -1.45 -5.07
N GLU A 62 3.26 -2.39 -5.02
CA GLU A 62 3.51 -3.82 -5.20
C GLU A 62 2.47 -4.37 -6.18
N VAL A 63 2.86 -5.33 -7.00
CA VAL A 63 2.00 -5.93 -8.03
C VAL A 63 2.13 -7.44 -7.98
N TYR A 64 0.98 -8.11 -8.00
CA TYR A 64 0.90 -9.55 -8.17
C TYR A 64 -0.02 -9.86 -9.36
N PHE A 65 0.42 -10.79 -10.20
CA PHE A 65 -0.39 -11.39 -11.25
C PHE A 65 -0.18 -12.91 -11.22
N PRO A 66 -1.20 -13.71 -11.58
CA PRO A 66 -1.08 -15.16 -11.65
C PRO A 66 0.07 -15.62 -12.54
N PHE A 67 0.65 -16.78 -12.22
CA PHE A 67 1.79 -17.32 -12.98
C PHE A 67 1.38 -17.97 -14.32
N GLN A 68 0.12 -18.36 -14.46
CA GLN A 68 -0.38 -19.01 -15.67
C GLN A 68 -0.83 -17.99 -16.70
N TYR A 69 -0.50 -18.24 -17.96
CA TYR A 69 -0.92 -17.41 -19.09
C TYR A 69 -1.23 -18.26 -20.31
N VAL A 70 -2.04 -17.71 -21.22
CA VAL A 70 -2.23 -18.22 -22.57
C VAL A 70 -1.57 -17.28 -23.57
N ASP A 71 -0.85 -17.85 -24.54
CA ASP A 71 -0.28 -17.08 -25.64
C ASP A 71 -1.40 -16.70 -26.63
N GLN A 72 -1.49 -15.42 -26.99
CA GLN A 72 -2.57 -14.92 -27.83
C GLN A 72 -2.52 -15.50 -29.25
N SER A 73 -1.33 -15.85 -29.76
CA SER A 73 -1.22 -16.49 -31.08
C SER A 73 -1.72 -17.94 -31.08
N GLU A 74 -1.57 -18.65 -29.96
CA GLU A 74 -2.17 -19.98 -29.77
C GLU A 74 -3.68 -19.89 -29.56
N LEU A 75 -4.14 -18.85 -28.85
CA LEU A 75 -5.57 -18.60 -28.67
C LEU A 75 -6.27 -18.24 -30.00
N GLU A 76 -5.61 -17.46 -30.87
CA GLU A 76 -6.10 -17.20 -32.24
C GLU A 76 -6.33 -18.51 -33.03
N LYS A 77 -5.37 -19.43 -32.96
CA LYS A 77 -5.46 -20.76 -33.61
C LYS A 77 -6.58 -21.59 -33.02
N TYR A 78 -6.72 -21.59 -31.70
CA TYR A 78 -7.74 -22.35 -30.99
C TYR A 78 -9.17 -21.86 -31.34
N ASP A 79 -9.37 -20.55 -31.38
CA ASP A 79 -10.65 -19.93 -31.71
C ASP A 79 -10.98 -19.97 -33.22
N GLY A 80 -10.01 -20.36 -34.07
CA GLY A 80 -10.18 -20.39 -35.52
C GLY A 80 -10.34 -18.99 -36.14
N VAL A 81 -9.77 -17.96 -35.52
CA VAL A 81 -9.79 -16.59 -36.04
C VAL A 81 -8.56 -16.30 -36.90
N ASP A 82 -8.65 -15.26 -37.72
CA ASP A 82 -7.52 -14.82 -38.54
C ASP A 82 -6.32 -14.45 -37.68
N SER A 83 -5.13 -14.83 -38.15
CA SER A 83 -3.87 -14.46 -37.50
C SER A 83 -3.74 -12.95 -37.42
N GLY A 84 -3.35 -12.44 -36.25
CA GLY A 84 -3.24 -11.01 -36.02
C GLY A 84 -4.47 -10.40 -35.36
N LYS A 85 -5.61 -11.09 -35.25
CA LYS A 85 -6.82 -10.51 -34.62
C LYS A 85 -6.59 -10.06 -33.19
N TYR A 86 -5.93 -10.88 -32.36
CA TYR A 86 -5.64 -10.58 -30.96
C TYR A 86 -4.28 -9.89 -30.82
N THR A 87 -3.28 -10.40 -31.54
CA THR A 87 -1.90 -9.90 -31.44
C THR A 87 -1.71 -8.51 -32.05
N THR A 88 -2.31 -8.25 -33.21
CA THR A 88 -2.22 -6.95 -33.90
C THR A 88 -3.49 -6.11 -33.71
N GLY A 89 -4.67 -6.73 -33.79
CA GLY A 89 -5.95 -6.03 -33.66
C GLY A 89 -6.21 -5.53 -32.24
N LEU A 90 -5.99 -6.36 -31.22
CA LEU A 90 -6.09 -5.94 -29.81
C LEU A 90 -4.75 -5.50 -29.20
N GLY A 91 -3.62 -5.81 -29.85
CA GLY A 91 -2.28 -5.49 -29.34
C GLY A 91 -1.83 -6.37 -28.15
N GLN A 92 -2.48 -7.52 -27.94
CA GLN A 92 -2.23 -8.40 -26.79
C GLN A 92 -1.27 -9.53 -27.15
N LYS A 93 -0.28 -9.80 -26.30
CA LYS A 93 0.67 -10.91 -26.52
C LYS A 93 0.32 -12.14 -25.69
N GLN A 94 0.00 -11.92 -24.43
CA GLN A 94 -0.26 -12.97 -23.45
C GLN A 94 -1.41 -12.51 -22.56
N MET A 95 -2.24 -13.45 -22.11
CA MET A 95 -3.32 -13.18 -21.16
C MET A 95 -3.11 -14.05 -19.93
N GLY A 96 -2.84 -13.41 -18.79
CA GLY A 96 -2.77 -14.09 -17.50
C GLY A 96 -4.16 -14.54 -17.05
N PHE A 97 -4.24 -15.65 -16.33
CA PHE A 97 -5.49 -16.11 -15.73
C PHE A 97 -5.22 -16.81 -14.39
N CYS A 98 -6.19 -16.73 -13.48
CA CYS A 98 -6.09 -17.38 -12.18
C CYS A 98 -6.20 -18.90 -12.32
N ALA A 99 -5.30 -19.63 -11.65
CA ALA A 99 -5.47 -21.06 -11.46
C ALA A 99 -6.68 -21.34 -10.54
N ALA A 100 -7.14 -22.60 -10.46
CA ALA A 100 -8.29 -22.97 -9.63
C ALA A 100 -8.15 -22.70 -8.12
N HIS A 101 -6.94 -22.38 -7.65
CA HIS A 101 -6.62 -22.07 -6.25
C HIS A 101 -6.34 -20.58 -6.03
N GLU A 102 -6.52 -19.74 -7.06
CA GLU A 102 -6.34 -18.29 -7.00
C GLU A 102 -7.70 -17.61 -7.21
N ASP A 103 -8.06 -16.73 -6.30
CA ASP A 103 -9.21 -15.84 -6.34
C ASP A 103 -8.84 -14.42 -5.87
N ILE A 104 -9.75 -13.46 -5.99
CA ILE A 104 -9.51 -12.08 -5.57
C ILE A 104 -9.00 -11.96 -4.13
N ASN A 105 -9.46 -12.81 -3.21
CA ASN A 105 -9.01 -12.79 -1.82
C ASN A 105 -7.54 -13.19 -1.73
N SER A 106 -7.15 -14.30 -2.36
CA SER A 106 -5.78 -14.80 -2.37
C SER A 106 -4.81 -13.82 -3.06
N LEU A 107 -5.23 -13.17 -4.16
CA LEU A 107 -4.44 -12.14 -4.84
C LEU A 107 -4.20 -10.94 -3.91
N CYS A 108 -5.26 -10.44 -3.28
CA CYS A 108 -5.18 -9.32 -2.35
C CYS A 108 -4.36 -9.66 -1.08
N LEU A 109 -4.51 -10.87 -0.52
CA LEU A 109 -3.71 -11.33 0.62
C LEU A 109 -2.21 -11.36 0.27
N THR A 110 -1.88 -11.90 -0.91
CA THR A 110 -0.49 -12.03 -1.38
C THR A 110 0.15 -10.66 -1.58
N VAL A 111 -0.52 -9.74 -2.26
CA VAL A 111 0.05 -8.42 -2.57
C VAL A 111 0.21 -7.56 -1.29
N VAL A 112 -0.73 -7.61 -0.35
CA VAL A 112 -0.62 -6.88 0.93
C VAL A 112 0.55 -7.41 1.74
N GLN A 113 0.66 -8.73 1.88
CA GLN A 113 1.75 -9.35 2.62
C GLN A 113 3.10 -8.99 2.00
N HIS A 114 3.25 -9.10 0.68
CA HIS A 114 4.48 -8.71 -0.01
C HIS A 114 4.80 -7.23 0.16
N LEU A 115 3.81 -6.33 0.05
CA LEU A 115 3.99 -4.90 0.21
C LEU A 115 4.52 -4.58 1.62
N VAL A 116 3.90 -5.15 2.66
CA VAL A 116 4.28 -4.90 4.05
C VAL A 116 5.66 -5.47 4.36
N GLU A 117 5.93 -6.71 3.97
CA GLU A 117 7.21 -7.38 4.22
C GLU A 117 8.38 -6.73 3.47
N ARG A 118 8.22 -6.40 2.19
CA ARG A 118 9.31 -5.81 1.38
C ARG A 118 9.66 -4.39 1.79
N ASN A 119 8.69 -3.65 2.31
CA ASN A 119 8.89 -2.28 2.80
C ASN A 119 9.20 -2.23 4.30
N ASN A 120 9.32 -3.39 4.98
CA ASN A 120 9.54 -3.50 6.42
C ASN A 120 8.55 -2.65 7.25
N LEU A 121 7.27 -2.64 6.85
CA LEU A 121 6.24 -1.88 7.55
C LEU A 121 5.73 -2.68 8.76
N GLY A 122 5.41 -1.97 9.85
CA GLY A 122 4.69 -2.58 10.97
C GLY A 122 3.21 -2.75 10.64
N TRP A 123 2.61 -3.90 10.94
CA TRP A 123 1.18 -4.13 10.75
C TRP A 123 0.29 -3.17 11.59
N ASP A 124 0.84 -2.65 12.69
CA ASP A 124 0.26 -1.63 13.57
C ASP A 124 0.29 -0.21 12.96
N SER A 125 1.12 0.02 11.95
CA SER A 125 1.32 1.32 11.28
C SER A 125 0.28 1.65 10.20
N ILE A 126 -0.72 0.78 10.01
CA ILE A 126 -1.76 0.91 8.99
C ILE A 126 -3.07 1.31 9.68
N GLY A 127 -3.62 2.48 9.33
CA GLY A 127 -4.86 3.03 9.90
C GLY A 127 -6.06 2.98 8.96
N ARG A 128 -5.82 2.77 7.66
CA ARG A 128 -6.88 2.60 6.65
C ARG A 128 -6.50 1.58 5.61
N LEU A 129 -7.42 0.67 5.28
CA LEU A 129 -7.29 -0.34 4.24
C LEU A 129 -8.55 -0.36 3.38
N GLU A 130 -8.42 -0.05 2.09
CA GLU A 130 -9.55 0.00 1.15
C GLU A 130 -9.26 -0.83 -0.10
N VAL A 131 -10.27 -1.56 -0.59
CA VAL A 131 -10.14 -2.45 -1.75
C VAL A 131 -10.99 -1.94 -2.90
N GLY A 132 -10.35 -1.59 -4.01
CA GLY A 132 -11.02 -1.31 -5.27
C GLY A 132 -11.16 -2.58 -6.11
N THR A 133 -12.38 -3.10 -6.27
CA THR A 133 -12.64 -4.31 -7.08
C THR A 133 -14.03 -4.28 -7.74
N GLU A 134 -14.13 -4.93 -8.90
CA GLU A 134 -15.39 -5.26 -9.59
C GLU A 134 -15.72 -6.76 -9.54
N THR A 135 -14.84 -7.58 -8.93
CA THR A 135 -15.05 -9.02 -8.76
C THR A 135 -15.68 -9.32 -7.41
N ILE A 136 -16.99 -9.58 -7.44
CA ILE A 136 -17.82 -9.79 -6.25
C ILE A 136 -17.90 -11.29 -5.96
N ILE A 137 -17.23 -11.75 -4.91
CA ILE A 137 -17.37 -13.12 -4.39
C ILE A 137 -18.57 -13.24 -3.44
N ASP A 138 -18.84 -12.18 -2.67
CA ASP A 138 -19.95 -12.09 -1.74
C ASP A 138 -20.62 -10.71 -1.86
N LYS A 139 -21.97 -10.68 -1.84
CA LYS A 139 -22.75 -9.44 -2.04
C LYS A 139 -22.78 -8.52 -0.82
N SER A 140 -22.40 -9.04 0.35
CA SER A 140 -22.47 -8.34 1.63
C SER A 140 -21.12 -8.27 2.32
N LYS A 141 -20.31 -9.33 2.25
CA LYS A 141 -19.01 -9.43 2.89
C LYS A 141 -17.91 -8.89 1.96
N ALA A 142 -17.42 -7.70 2.30
CA ALA A 142 -16.28 -7.07 1.64
C ALA A 142 -14.99 -7.91 1.74
N VAL A 143 -14.21 -7.94 0.65
CA VAL A 143 -12.85 -8.49 0.55
C VAL A 143 -11.96 -7.92 1.65
N LYS A 144 -12.08 -6.62 1.95
CA LYS A 144 -11.39 -5.97 3.07
C LYS A 144 -11.49 -6.76 4.38
N THR A 145 -12.65 -7.35 4.68
CA THR A 145 -12.83 -8.13 5.92
C THR A 145 -12.07 -9.46 5.93
N VAL A 146 -11.75 -10.02 4.75
CA VAL A 146 -10.87 -11.19 4.62
C VAL A 146 -9.43 -10.78 4.87
N LEU A 147 -9.01 -9.61 4.36
CA LEU A 147 -7.65 -9.09 4.56
C LEU A 147 -7.32 -8.78 6.01
N MET A 148 -8.32 -8.48 6.84
CA MET A 148 -8.14 -8.32 8.29
C MET A 148 -7.54 -9.56 8.98
N GLN A 149 -7.53 -10.73 8.34
CA GLN A 149 -6.81 -11.91 8.83
C GLN A 149 -5.30 -11.65 9.00
N LEU A 150 -4.69 -10.86 8.10
CA LEU A 150 -3.26 -10.51 8.17
C LEU A 150 -2.90 -9.66 9.40
N PHE A 151 -3.89 -8.98 9.97
CA PHE A 151 -3.70 -8.05 11.08
C PHE A 151 -3.95 -8.69 12.45
N GLN A 152 -4.48 -9.92 12.51
CA GLN A 152 -4.87 -10.60 13.75
C GLN A 152 -3.70 -10.73 14.73
N ASP A 153 -2.54 -11.17 14.26
CA ASP A 153 -1.35 -11.38 15.09
C ASP A 153 -0.79 -10.06 15.66
N SER A 154 -0.98 -8.96 14.95
CA SER A 154 -0.58 -7.63 15.42
C SER A 154 -1.56 -7.03 16.44
N GLY A 155 -2.78 -7.59 16.53
CA GLY A 155 -3.87 -7.03 17.33
C GLY A 155 -4.47 -5.73 16.76
N ASN A 156 -4.03 -5.27 15.59
CA ASN A 156 -4.53 -4.05 14.96
C ASN A 156 -5.89 -4.29 14.29
N THR A 157 -6.97 -3.98 15.01
CA THR A 157 -8.35 -4.12 14.50
C THR A 157 -8.99 -2.79 14.13
N ASP A 158 -8.39 -1.67 14.54
CA ASP A 158 -8.88 -0.31 14.30
C ASP A 158 -8.31 0.23 12.98
N ILE A 159 -8.88 -0.27 11.88
CA ILE A 159 -8.47 0.06 10.51
C ILE A 159 -9.71 0.44 9.71
N GLU A 160 -9.78 1.70 9.28
CA GLU A 160 -10.87 2.21 8.44
C GLU A 160 -10.87 1.59 7.02
N GLY A 161 -11.96 1.79 6.28
CA GLY A 161 -12.09 1.39 4.87
C GLY A 161 -12.87 0.09 4.66
N ILE A 162 -13.41 -0.05 3.45
CA ILE A 162 -14.24 -1.16 2.96
C ILE A 162 -13.91 -1.43 1.48
N ASP A 163 -14.78 -2.14 0.76
CA ASP A 163 -14.67 -2.29 -0.68
C ASP A 163 -15.36 -1.13 -1.41
N THR A 164 -14.74 -0.64 -2.48
CA THR A 164 -15.27 0.40 -3.35
C THR A 164 -15.37 -0.14 -4.78
N THR A 165 -16.57 -0.09 -5.36
CA THR A 165 -16.86 -0.71 -6.66
C THR A 165 -17.50 0.28 -7.62
N ASN A 166 -16.86 0.46 -8.79
CA ASN A 166 -17.47 1.02 -9.98
C ASN A 166 -16.64 0.59 -11.20
N ALA A 167 -16.88 -0.62 -11.69
CA ALA A 167 -16.04 -1.24 -12.70
C ALA A 167 -14.52 -1.09 -12.39
N CYS A 168 -13.69 -0.90 -13.42
CA CYS A 168 -12.26 -0.61 -13.30
C CYS A 168 -11.93 0.72 -12.56
N TYR A 169 -12.92 1.59 -12.29
CA TYR A 169 -12.71 2.84 -11.55
C TYR A 169 -12.64 2.65 -10.03
N GLY A 170 -13.08 1.49 -9.50
CA GLY A 170 -13.08 1.23 -8.05
C GLY A 170 -11.72 1.46 -7.39
N GLY A 171 -10.63 1.11 -8.07
CA GLY A 171 -9.27 1.35 -7.60
C GLY A 171 -8.85 2.82 -7.52
N THR A 172 -9.25 3.62 -8.50
CA THR A 172 -8.99 5.05 -8.48
C THR A 172 -9.79 5.74 -7.37
N ALA A 173 -11.04 5.31 -7.18
CA ALA A 173 -11.87 5.82 -6.10
C ALA A 173 -11.28 5.50 -4.72
N SER A 174 -10.80 4.27 -4.50
CA SER A 174 -10.17 3.90 -3.23
C SER A 174 -8.86 4.65 -2.98
N LEU A 175 -8.10 4.97 -4.03
CA LEU A 175 -6.91 5.80 -3.94
C LEU A 175 -7.25 7.23 -3.51
N PHE A 176 -8.27 7.84 -4.11
CA PHE A 176 -8.72 9.19 -3.72
C PHE A 176 -9.30 9.22 -2.32
N ASN A 177 -10.06 8.20 -1.92
CA ASN A 177 -10.56 8.09 -0.55
C ASN A 177 -9.42 8.01 0.47
N SER A 178 -8.34 7.30 0.12
CA SER A 178 -7.16 7.17 0.97
C SER A 178 -6.39 8.49 1.08
N ALA A 179 -6.19 9.21 -0.03
CA ALA A 179 -5.57 10.53 -0.02
C ALA A 179 -6.41 11.55 0.79
N ASN A 180 -7.73 11.57 0.58
CA ASN A 180 -8.64 12.44 1.31
C ASN A 180 -8.64 12.14 2.81
N TRP A 181 -8.56 10.86 3.20
CA TRP A 181 -8.49 10.46 4.61
C TRP A 181 -7.20 11.00 5.27
N MET A 182 -6.06 10.92 4.59
CA MET A 182 -4.79 11.49 5.07
C MET A 182 -4.84 12.99 5.28
N GLU A 183 -5.58 13.70 4.43
CA GLU A 183 -5.76 15.16 4.51
C GLU A 183 -6.95 15.57 5.39
N SER A 184 -7.60 14.62 6.05
CA SER A 184 -8.79 14.85 6.87
C SER A 184 -8.50 14.91 8.37
N SER A 185 -9.36 15.57 9.15
CA SER A 185 -9.25 15.65 10.62
C SER A 185 -9.27 14.31 11.33
N SER A 186 -9.68 13.26 10.62
CA SER A 186 -9.76 11.89 11.13
C SER A 186 -8.44 11.14 10.99
N TRP A 187 -7.41 11.73 10.38
CA TRP A 187 -6.10 11.09 10.24
C TRP A 187 -5.46 10.86 11.62
N ASP A 188 -5.08 9.61 11.87
CA ASP A 188 -4.50 9.13 13.14
C ASP A 188 -2.96 9.13 13.16
N GLY A 189 -2.33 9.66 12.11
CA GLY A 189 -0.86 9.67 11.94
C GLY A 189 -0.30 8.40 11.30
N LYS A 190 -1.15 7.41 10.96
CA LYS A 190 -0.73 6.14 10.35
C LYS A 190 -0.76 6.18 8.82
N CYS A 191 -0.16 5.14 8.22
CA CYS A 191 -0.21 4.91 6.78
C CYS A 191 -1.60 4.40 6.35
N SER A 192 -1.99 4.74 5.12
CA SER A 192 -3.15 4.15 4.44
C SER A 192 -2.65 3.21 3.36
N GLN A 193 -3.29 2.05 3.26
CA GLN A 193 -3.07 1.10 2.19
C GLN A 193 -4.29 1.05 1.29
N THR A 194 -4.06 1.33 0.00
CA THR A 194 -5.04 1.16 -1.05
C THR A 194 -4.67 -0.06 -1.86
N LEU A 195 -5.63 -0.98 -2.02
CA LEU A 195 -5.51 -2.08 -2.97
C LEU A 195 -6.36 -1.81 -4.18
N VAL A 196 -5.76 -2.05 -5.33
CA VAL A 196 -6.42 -1.95 -6.62
C VAL A 196 -6.25 -3.27 -7.34
N GLN A 197 -7.37 -3.93 -7.66
CA GLN A 197 -7.34 -5.01 -8.63
C GLN A 197 -7.66 -4.44 -10.01
N PHE A 198 -6.75 -4.63 -10.96
CA PHE A 198 -7.03 -4.56 -12.39
C PHE A 198 -7.07 -5.98 -12.97
N PHE A 199 -7.99 -6.24 -13.90
CA PHE A 199 -7.97 -7.42 -14.79
C PHE A 199 -7.29 -7.04 -16.11
#